data_AF-A0A3M1Z2K8-F1
#
_entry.id   AF-A0A3M1Z2K8-F1
#
_cell.length_a   1.000
_cell.length_b   1.000
_cell.length_c   1.000
_cell.angle_alpha   90.00
_cell.angle_beta   90.00
_cell.angle_gamma   90.00
#
_symmetry.space_group_name_H-M   'P 1'
#
loop_
_entity.id
_entity.type
_entity.pdbx_description
1 polymer ?
#
loop_
_entity_poly.entity_id
_entity_poly.type
_entity_poly.pdbx_seq_one_letter_code
_entity_poly.pdbx_strand_id
1 'polypeptide(L)'
;MDEKGPFFLKIYVHAIRKDDGSGGQSQQEIKEALGYLDEAFNRHNIFFVWDCEIDEINNSSLYVQVDPGANVFTDPNNNPHSDGIDIYLFPDHPSPNANGAGLAEDYGSTAFYVTGNYSLPPYGSRVKSHVLSHEIGHCLGLLHTHHYTASAGDKPSTDFEIAVQSKDPGNCLIAGDCVCDTPADPDIYYEVNHPTCTWDGYDEDINGDTFNPSTDNIMSYTHDNCYKEFTEGQGKRMRNVIAILPILQDCIVKQTVSSTTTWDINNTPSGVVDINGTLEIESGATLTIAAGVTVRFGRQSRLIIKPNATLILEGTLTSNGCANTCTGTGFCGDTWKGVEVWGNSSTHQFTLNGQREQGRFVGRSGSLVENAEVAVQLWGPSKHFDSGGVINCNGTTFKNNRIGIDFFKYENFYPSNYPPSYAGNPTRYFANFTECSFLTDDDYPHGENFAAFVNMVEVDGPRFTGCSFVNTYTPINLDNITAYGYGIFADDAEFRVQA
;
A
#
# COMPACT_ATOMS: atom_id res chain seq x y z
N MET A 1 -0.89 -8.68 17.19
CA MET A 1 -1.62 -8.33 15.96
C MET A 1 -0.72 -8.61 14.76
N ASP A 2 -1.29 -8.86 13.60
CA ASP A 2 -0.56 -9.14 12.36
C ASP A 2 -1.29 -8.50 11.18
N GLU A 3 -1.45 -7.18 11.29
CA GLU A 3 -2.14 -6.38 10.29
C GLU A 3 -1.44 -6.49 8.94
N LYS A 4 -2.21 -6.71 7.88
CA LYS A 4 -1.69 -6.96 6.53
C LYS A 4 -1.66 -5.72 5.65
N GLY A 5 -2.43 -4.68 5.98
CA GLY A 5 -2.65 -3.53 5.11
C GLY A 5 -3.40 -3.92 3.83
N PRO A 6 -3.18 -3.21 2.70
CA PRO A 6 -2.48 -1.95 2.59
C PRO A 6 -3.06 -0.78 3.40
N PHE A 7 -2.17 0.08 3.90
CA PHE A 7 -2.52 1.39 4.47
C PHE A 7 -2.09 2.50 3.53
N PHE A 8 -2.98 3.48 3.34
CA PHE A 8 -2.74 4.66 2.53
C PHE A 8 -2.76 5.85 3.47
N LEU A 9 -1.62 6.47 3.74
CA LEU A 9 -1.47 7.55 4.70
C LEU A 9 -1.36 8.87 3.96
N LYS A 10 -2.23 9.82 4.28
CA LYS A 10 -2.15 11.17 3.74
C LYS A 10 -0.88 11.85 4.24
N ILE A 11 -0.19 12.56 3.35
CA ILE A 11 0.99 13.36 3.68
C ILE A 11 0.82 14.79 3.21
N TYR A 12 1.35 15.73 3.99
CA TYR A 12 1.46 17.14 3.64
C TYR A 12 2.94 17.49 3.56
N VAL A 13 3.34 18.20 2.51
CA VAL A 13 4.74 18.52 2.26
C VAL A 13 4.96 20.01 2.39
N HIS A 14 5.77 20.39 3.39
CA HIS A 14 6.10 21.77 3.67
C HIS A 14 7.54 22.06 3.26
N ALA A 15 7.73 22.99 2.32
CA ALA A 15 9.05 23.44 1.91
C ALA A 15 9.43 24.72 2.66
N ILE A 16 10.52 24.68 3.42
CA ILE A 16 11.02 25.85 4.14
C ILE A 16 11.81 26.74 3.18
N ARG A 17 11.38 28.00 3.07
CA ARG A 17 11.92 29.02 2.16
C ARG A 17 12.35 30.26 2.94
N LYS A 18 13.11 31.14 2.29
CA LYS A 18 13.35 32.50 2.80
C LYS A 18 12.07 33.33 2.69
N ASP A 19 12.02 34.47 3.37
CA ASP A 19 10.84 35.36 3.37
C ASP A 19 10.45 35.85 1.96
N ASP A 20 11.42 35.89 1.04
CA ASP A 20 11.21 36.27 -0.36
C ASP A 20 10.78 35.10 -1.27
N GLY A 21 10.55 33.92 -0.70
CA GLY A 21 10.19 32.69 -1.42
C GLY A 21 11.37 31.98 -2.08
N SER A 22 12.60 32.48 -1.94
CA SER A 22 13.78 31.88 -2.57
C SER A 22 14.47 30.81 -1.70
N GLY A 23 15.31 29.99 -2.32
CA GLY A 23 16.10 28.94 -1.66
C GLY A 23 15.28 27.68 -1.35
N GLY A 24 15.84 26.76 -0.56
CA GLY A 24 15.18 25.51 -0.16
C GLY A 24 15.16 24.45 -1.27
N GLN A 25 14.44 23.35 -1.03
CA GLN A 25 14.33 22.21 -1.95
C GLN A 25 13.42 22.53 -3.14
N SER A 26 13.89 22.34 -4.36
CA SER A 26 13.04 22.51 -5.55
C SER A 26 11.93 21.47 -5.60
N GLN A 27 10.89 21.72 -6.41
CA GLN A 27 9.81 20.75 -6.63
C GLN A 27 10.33 19.39 -7.15
N GLN A 28 11.41 19.39 -7.94
CA GLN A 28 12.02 18.15 -8.43
C GLN A 28 12.71 17.38 -7.30
N GLU A 29 13.44 18.08 -6.43
CA GLU A 29 14.12 17.47 -5.28
C GLU A 29 13.12 16.93 -4.25
N ILE A 30 11.98 17.62 -4.08
CA ILE A 30 10.88 17.13 -3.22
C ILE A 30 10.28 15.84 -3.79
N LYS A 31 10.05 15.78 -5.12
CA LYS A 31 9.56 14.55 -5.77
C LYS A 31 10.57 13.40 -5.65
N GLU A 32 11.86 13.69 -5.78
CA GLU A 32 12.94 12.73 -5.56
C GLU A 32 12.93 12.22 -4.11
N ALA A 33 12.81 13.13 -3.12
CA ALA A 33 12.72 12.79 -1.71
C ALA A 33 11.55 11.84 -1.41
N LEU A 34 10.34 12.15 -1.91
CA LEU A 34 9.17 11.28 -1.74
C LEU A 34 9.34 9.90 -2.38
N GLY A 35 10.16 9.78 -3.43
CA GLY A 35 10.51 8.49 -4.05
C GLY A 35 11.20 7.52 -3.10
N TYR A 36 11.97 8.01 -2.13
CA TYR A 36 12.58 7.17 -1.08
C TYR A 36 11.55 6.55 -0.13
N LEU A 37 10.39 7.20 0.04
CA LEU A 37 9.29 6.63 0.82
C LEU A 37 8.66 5.46 0.06
N ASP A 38 8.43 5.62 -1.24
CA ASP A 38 7.93 4.53 -2.07
C ASP A 38 8.89 3.32 -2.07
N GLU A 39 10.19 3.55 -2.18
CA GLU A 39 11.21 2.49 -2.14
C GLU A 39 11.20 1.73 -0.81
N ALA A 40 11.15 2.45 0.31
CA ALA A 40 11.25 1.85 1.64
C ALA A 40 9.96 1.17 2.13
N PHE A 41 8.77 1.71 1.80
CA PHE A 41 7.51 1.31 2.46
C PHE A 41 6.58 0.45 1.60
N ASN A 42 6.67 0.51 0.27
CA ASN A 42 5.71 -0.19 -0.61
C ASN A 42 5.69 -1.70 -0.40
N ARG A 43 6.87 -2.32 -0.22
CA ARG A 43 6.98 -3.77 0.05
C ARG A 43 6.31 -4.18 1.37
N HIS A 44 6.12 -3.23 2.28
CA HIS A 44 5.46 -3.43 3.57
C HIS A 44 3.98 -3.05 3.55
N ASN A 45 3.38 -2.87 2.37
CA ASN A 45 1.97 -2.48 2.19
C ASN A 45 1.60 -1.17 2.91
N ILE A 46 2.51 -0.19 2.90
CA ILE A 46 2.28 1.16 3.41
C ILE A 46 2.58 2.13 2.25
N PHE A 47 1.62 2.98 1.95
CA PHE A 47 1.66 3.89 0.80
C PHE A 47 1.35 5.30 1.26
N PHE A 48 2.07 6.29 0.74
CA PHE A 48 1.84 7.69 1.09
C PHE A 48 1.06 8.40 -0.02
N VAL A 49 -0.01 9.09 0.36
CA VAL A 49 -0.91 9.81 -0.53
C VAL A 49 -0.61 11.29 -0.41
N TRP A 50 0.09 11.82 -1.40
CA TRP A 50 0.34 13.24 -1.55
C TRP A 50 -0.69 13.87 -2.50
N ASP A 51 -1.20 15.03 -2.14
CA ASP A 51 -2.11 15.83 -2.97
C ASP A 51 -1.41 16.61 -4.09
N CYS A 52 -0.09 16.45 -4.22
CA CYS A 52 0.78 17.15 -5.17
C CYS A 52 0.94 18.65 -4.91
N GLU A 53 0.47 19.16 -3.76
CA GLU A 53 0.65 20.54 -3.35
C GLU A 53 1.86 20.66 -2.41
N ILE A 54 2.67 21.70 -2.62
CA ILE A 54 3.78 22.04 -1.72
C ILE A 54 3.34 23.27 -0.95
N ASP A 55 3.25 23.16 0.37
CA ASP A 55 3.06 24.30 1.23
C ASP A 55 4.40 25.02 1.45
N GLU A 56 4.50 26.26 0.98
CA GLU A 56 5.74 27.04 1.11
C GLU A 56 5.73 27.90 2.37
N ILE A 57 6.54 27.50 3.36
CA ILE A 57 6.73 28.26 4.60
C ILE A 57 7.87 29.26 4.38
N ASN A 58 7.51 30.48 4.01
CA ASN A 58 8.43 31.60 3.77
C ASN A 58 8.85 32.24 5.10
N ASN A 59 9.96 31.75 5.68
CA ASN A 59 10.47 32.22 6.96
C ASN A 59 12.00 32.12 7.01
N SER A 60 12.70 33.23 6.78
CA SER A 60 14.17 33.26 6.77
C SER A 60 14.80 32.87 8.11
N SER A 61 14.09 33.07 9.22
CA SER A 61 14.58 32.70 10.56
C SER A 61 14.52 31.20 10.81
N LEU A 62 13.51 30.53 10.23
CA LEU A 62 13.39 29.07 10.25
C LEU A 62 14.33 28.44 9.22
N TYR A 63 14.43 29.02 8.01
CA TYR A 63 15.27 28.57 6.90
C TYR A 63 16.73 28.28 7.27
N VAL A 64 17.30 29.03 8.21
CA VAL A 64 18.70 28.92 8.64
C VAL A 64 18.93 27.90 9.75
N GLN A 65 17.90 27.23 10.25
CA GLN A 65 18.02 26.30 11.38
C GLN A 65 18.53 24.92 10.93
N VAL A 66 19.54 24.43 11.65
CA VAL A 66 20.16 23.11 11.46
C VAL A 66 19.57 22.04 12.40
N ASP A 67 18.84 22.48 13.41
CA ASP A 67 18.07 21.68 14.36
C ASP A 67 16.95 22.58 14.90
N PRO A 68 15.80 22.65 14.21
CA PRO A 68 14.69 23.47 14.63
C PRO A 68 13.97 22.96 15.88
N GLY A 69 14.26 21.73 16.31
CA GLY A 69 13.58 21.06 17.41
C GLY A 69 12.07 20.87 17.20
N ALA A 70 11.39 20.37 18.24
CA ALA A 70 9.98 19.99 18.17
C ALA A 70 8.98 21.15 17.97
N ASN A 71 9.41 22.41 18.14
CA ASN A 71 8.54 23.56 17.95
C ASN A 71 8.06 23.68 16.49
N VAL A 72 8.80 23.14 15.52
CA VAL A 72 8.41 23.19 14.10
C VAL A 72 7.06 22.51 13.85
N PHE A 73 6.72 21.47 14.62
CA PHE A 73 5.50 20.67 14.46
C PHE A 73 4.25 21.32 15.08
N THR A 74 4.43 22.27 16.00
CA THR A 74 3.32 22.84 16.79
C THR A 74 3.10 24.32 16.54
N ASP A 75 4.02 25.01 15.85
CA ASP A 75 3.83 26.40 15.47
C ASP A 75 2.69 26.52 14.44
N PRO A 76 1.59 27.25 14.74
CA PRO A 76 0.48 27.39 13.80
C PRO A 76 0.86 28.12 12.52
N ASN A 77 2.00 28.84 12.48
CA ASN A 77 2.50 29.47 11.25
C ASN A 77 3.20 28.47 10.31
N ASN A 78 3.44 27.25 10.78
CA ASN A 78 4.00 26.17 9.97
C ASN A 78 2.91 25.22 9.44
N ASN A 79 1.63 25.57 9.62
CA ASN A 79 0.48 24.85 9.07
C ASN A 79 0.41 23.35 9.42
N PRO A 80 0.49 22.95 10.70
CA PRO A 80 0.36 21.54 11.06
C PRO A 80 -1.06 21.01 10.79
N HIS A 81 -1.16 19.73 10.44
CA HIS A 81 -2.40 19.04 10.12
C HIS A 81 -2.71 17.90 11.11
N SER A 82 -3.99 17.62 11.28
CA SER A 82 -4.47 16.53 12.16
C SER A 82 -4.92 15.28 11.40
N ASP A 83 -5.01 15.34 10.08
CA ASP A 83 -5.53 14.28 9.21
C ASP A 83 -4.49 13.75 8.20
N GLY A 84 -3.21 14.00 8.45
CA GLY A 84 -2.10 13.56 7.63
C GLY A 84 -0.77 13.73 8.34
N ILE A 85 0.29 13.15 7.76
CA ILE A 85 1.65 13.28 8.28
C ILE A 85 2.32 14.51 7.65
N ASP A 86 2.73 15.48 8.46
CA ASP A 86 3.43 16.68 8.02
C ASP A 86 4.94 16.42 7.83
N ILE A 87 5.43 16.71 6.63
CA ILE A 87 6.82 16.52 6.21
C ILE A 87 7.46 17.89 5.99
N TYR A 88 8.30 18.33 6.94
CA TYR A 88 9.00 19.62 6.86
C TYR A 88 10.39 19.48 6.23
N LEU A 89 10.55 20.00 5.02
CA LEU A 89 11.78 19.88 4.22
C LEU A 89 12.56 21.19 4.21
N PHE A 90 13.72 21.17 4.85
CA PHE A 90 14.65 22.29 4.95
C PHE A 90 15.73 22.24 3.85
N PRO A 91 16.49 23.33 3.65
CA PRO A 91 17.57 23.36 2.66
C PRO A 91 18.70 22.37 2.97
N ASP A 92 19.42 21.92 1.95
CA ASP A 92 20.67 21.13 2.06
C ASP A 92 21.82 21.92 2.76
N HIS A 93 21.77 23.24 2.68
CA HIS A 93 22.81 24.13 3.21
C HIS A 93 22.21 25.28 4.04
N PRO A 94 21.67 24.99 5.24
CA PRO A 94 21.26 26.03 6.17
C PRO A 94 22.49 26.83 6.65
N SER A 95 22.54 28.13 6.36
CA SER A 95 23.64 28.99 6.84
C SER A 95 23.55 29.17 8.36
N PRO A 96 24.65 29.12 9.15
CA PRO A 96 26.06 29.15 8.72
C PRO A 96 26.78 27.79 8.69
N ASN A 97 26.12 26.65 8.92
CA ASN A 97 26.77 25.34 9.07
C ASN A 97 26.25 24.31 8.05
N ALA A 98 27.14 23.54 7.43
CA ALA A 98 26.77 22.49 6.47
C ALA A 98 26.26 21.19 7.13
N ASN A 99 25.93 21.20 8.42
CA ASN A 99 25.44 20.04 9.15
C ASN A 99 23.92 19.93 9.01
N GLY A 100 23.42 18.70 9.01
CA GLY A 100 22.00 18.39 8.95
C GLY A 100 21.51 17.51 10.10
N ALA A 101 20.20 17.47 10.26
CA ALA A 101 19.48 16.68 11.25
C ALA A 101 18.18 16.14 10.64
N GLY A 102 17.65 15.09 11.25
CA GLY A 102 16.27 14.62 11.09
C GLY A 102 15.68 14.43 12.47
N LEU A 103 14.38 14.68 12.60
CA LEU A 103 13.66 14.42 13.84
C LEU A 103 12.18 14.20 13.53
N ALA A 104 11.65 13.07 13.98
CA ALA A 104 10.22 12.87 14.18
C ALA A 104 9.74 13.44 15.51
N GLU A 105 8.50 13.93 15.55
CA GLU A 105 7.88 14.49 16.75
C GLU A 105 7.91 13.51 17.94
N ASP A 106 7.62 12.23 17.69
CA ASP A 106 7.70 11.13 18.65
C ASP A 106 7.65 9.78 17.90
N TYR A 107 7.72 8.68 18.64
CA TYR A 107 7.39 7.35 18.12
C TYR A 107 5.87 7.17 18.04
N GLY A 108 5.34 7.01 16.83
CA GLY A 108 3.88 6.96 16.64
C GLY A 108 3.24 8.34 16.48
N SER A 109 3.93 9.30 15.87
CA SER A 109 3.47 10.68 15.64
C SER A 109 2.99 10.95 14.20
N THR A 110 2.64 12.21 13.89
CA THR A 110 2.19 12.64 12.56
C THR A 110 3.01 13.80 11.99
N ALA A 111 4.24 14.01 12.45
CA ALA A 111 5.09 15.07 11.92
C ALA A 111 6.59 14.75 12.08
N PHE A 112 7.38 15.19 11.12
CA PHE A 112 8.85 15.15 11.18
C PHE A 112 9.50 16.21 10.29
N TYR A 113 10.77 16.51 10.55
CA TYR A 113 11.57 17.38 9.68
C TYR A 113 12.85 16.70 9.22
N VAL A 114 13.38 17.14 8.07
CA VAL A 114 14.72 16.80 7.60
C VAL A 114 15.42 18.07 7.09
N THR A 115 16.67 18.26 7.52
CA THR A 115 17.48 19.44 7.18
C THR A 115 18.93 19.08 6.88
N GLY A 116 19.56 19.83 5.98
CA GLY A 116 21.00 19.83 5.76
C GLY A 116 21.58 18.58 5.09
N ASN A 117 22.91 18.52 5.11
CA ASN A 117 23.70 17.43 4.54
C ASN A 117 24.31 16.54 5.63
N TYR A 118 24.82 15.38 5.19
CA TYR A 118 25.69 14.57 6.02
C TYR A 118 27.01 15.29 6.31
N SER A 119 27.45 15.23 7.57
CA SER A 119 28.75 15.74 8.01
C SER A 119 29.89 14.75 7.76
N LEU A 120 29.56 13.52 7.34
CA LEU A 120 30.48 12.45 6.98
C LEU A 120 30.36 12.12 5.49
N PRO A 121 31.40 11.54 4.86
CA PRO A 121 31.31 11.04 3.49
C PRO A 121 30.09 10.14 3.30
N PRO A 122 29.40 10.21 2.15
CA PRO A 122 29.70 10.99 0.94
C PRO A 122 29.22 12.45 0.97
N TYR A 123 28.78 12.98 2.12
CA TYR A 123 28.29 14.36 2.29
C TYR A 123 27.02 14.69 1.48
N GLY A 124 26.19 13.68 1.24
CA GLY A 124 24.94 13.80 0.50
C GLY A 124 23.89 14.66 1.22
N SER A 125 22.82 14.97 0.50
CA SER A 125 21.63 15.62 1.07
C SER A 125 20.88 14.63 1.96
N ARG A 126 20.49 15.04 3.17
CA ARG A 126 19.62 14.21 4.02
C ARG A 126 18.20 14.15 3.47
N VAL A 127 17.70 15.23 2.90
CA VAL A 127 16.35 15.28 2.32
C VAL A 127 16.21 14.29 1.16
N LYS A 128 17.22 14.20 0.30
CA LYS A 128 17.27 13.27 -0.84
C LYS A 128 17.96 11.95 -0.45
N SER A 129 17.54 11.37 0.67
CA SER A 129 18.06 10.10 1.16
C SER A 129 17.03 9.37 2.03
N HIS A 130 17.35 8.15 2.44
CA HIS A 130 16.54 7.38 3.39
C HIS A 130 16.46 7.96 4.81
N VAL A 131 17.10 9.11 5.12
CA VAL A 131 16.74 9.87 6.35
C VAL A 131 15.26 10.22 6.34
N LEU A 132 14.70 10.57 5.18
CA LEU A 132 13.27 10.81 5.07
C LEU A 132 12.45 9.56 5.47
N SER A 133 12.89 8.38 5.02
CA SER A 133 12.29 7.10 5.39
C SER A 133 12.49 6.75 6.87
N HIS A 134 13.64 7.10 7.44
CA HIS A 134 13.98 6.89 8.84
C HIS A 134 13.03 7.67 9.76
N GLU A 135 12.87 8.97 9.51
CA GLU A 135 12.03 9.82 10.34
C GLU A 135 10.55 9.43 10.27
N ILE A 136 10.01 9.15 9.08
CA ILE A 136 8.63 8.67 9.01
C ILE A 136 8.50 7.25 9.60
N GLY A 137 9.58 6.46 9.61
CA GLY A 137 9.65 5.19 10.36
C GLY A 137 9.37 5.38 11.85
N HIS A 138 9.91 6.44 12.46
CA HIS A 138 9.57 6.83 13.83
C HIS A 138 8.11 7.26 13.97
N CYS A 139 7.58 8.07 13.04
CA CYS A 139 6.15 8.40 13.02
C CYS A 139 5.27 7.13 13.01
N LEU A 140 5.75 6.04 12.39
CA LEU A 140 5.05 4.74 12.36
C LEU A 140 5.47 3.77 13.49
N GLY A 141 6.17 4.27 14.51
CA GLY A 141 6.46 3.57 15.77
C GLY A 141 7.67 2.64 15.74
N LEU A 142 8.56 2.79 14.75
CA LEU A 142 9.88 2.17 14.79
C LEU A 142 10.81 2.91 15.74
N LEU A 143 11.69 2.15 16.39
CA LEU A 143 12.78 2.67 17.20
C LEU A 143 14.08 2.53 16.41
N HIS A 144 15.13 3.25 16.81
CA HIS A 144 16.47 2.90 16.34
C HIS A 144 16.81 1.46 16.71
N THR A 145 17.56 0.77 15.86
CA THR A 145 18.00 -0.62 16.11
C THR A 145 18.73 -0.78 17.45
N HIS A 146 19.44 0.27 17.90
CA HIS A 146 20.19 0.34 19.16
C HIS A 146 19.43 1.03 20.32
N HIS A 147 18.10 1.18 20.24
CA HIS A 147 17.36 2.08 21.13
C HIS A 147 17.50 1.75 22.63
N TYR A 148 17.33 0.49 23.03
CA TYR A 148 17.49 0.08 24.43
C TYR A 148 18.91 -0.41 24.78
N THR A 149 19.88 -0.26 23.88
CA THR A 149 21.30 -0.51 24.20
C THR A 149 22.01 0.78 24.57
N ALA A 150 21.68 1.91 23.94
CA ALA A 150 22.27 3.22 24.23
C ALA A 150 21.71 3.86 25.51
N SER A 151 22.57 4.13 26.50
CA SER A 151 22.24 5.10 27.56
C SER A 151 22.45 6.49 26.98
N ALA A 152 21.46 7.38 27.07
CA ALA A 152 21.56 8.74 26.53
C ALA A 152 22.88 9.44 26.96
N GLY A 153 23.86 9.49 26.04
CA GLY A 153 25.13 10.20 26.21
C GLY A 153 26.37 9.39 26.65
N ASP A 154 26.28 8.08 26.90
CA ASP A 154 27.42 7.20 27.17
C ASP A 154 27.36 5.97 26.24
N LYS A 155 28.52 5.36 25.92
CA LYS A 155 28.56 4.12 25.11
C LYS A 155 27.52 3.10 25.65
N PRO A 156 26.73 2.46 24.78
CA PRO A 156 25.72 1.48 25.18
C PRO A 156 26.20 0.49 26.24
N SER A 157 25.32 0.10 27.17
CA SER A 157 25.62 -1.14 27.89
C SER A 157 25.28 -2.28 26.94
N THR A 158 26.31 -2.88 26.34
CA THR A 158 26.22 -4.18 25.62
C THR A 158 25.70 -5.32 26.51
N ASP A 159 25.45 -5.02 27.80
CA ASP A 159 24.92 -5.92 28.81
C ASP A 159 23.42 -6.25 28.65
N PHE A 160 22.66 -5.48 27.84
CA PHE A 160 21.19 -5.62 27.78
C PHE A 160 20.67 -6.35 26.53
N GLU A 161 21.24 -6.11 25.36
CA GLU A 161 20.86 -6.81 24.13
C GLU A 161 21.78 -8.00 23.85
N ILE A 162 21.20 -9.14 23.49
CA ILE A 162 21.93 -10.39 23.25
C ILE A 162 22.26 -10.52 21.76
N ALA A 163 23.55 -10.60 21.44
CA ALA A 163 24.06 -10.65 20.06
C ALA A 163 23.51 -11.86 19.28
N VAL A 164 23.39 -13.00 19.95
CA VAL A 164 22.92 -14.25 19.36
C VAL A 164 21.52 -14.58 19.89
N GLN A 165 20.48 -14.14 19.18
CA GLN A 165 19.08 -14.33 19.60
C GLN A 165 18.69 -15.78 19.92
N SER A 166 19.33 -16.79 19.33
CA SER A 166 19.04 -18.19 19.65
C SER A 166 19.41 -18.59 21.10
N LYS A 167 20.26 -17.80 21.78
CA LYS A 167 20.64 -18.00 23.18
C LYS A 167 19.64 -17.39 24.16
N ASP A 168 18.94 -16.34 23.76
CA ASP A 168 17.79 -15.77 24.49
C ASP A 168 16.72 -15.22 23.52
N PRO A 169 15.82 -16.08 23.00
CA PRO A 169 14.83 -15.68 22.01
C PRO A 169 13.82 -14.64 22.50
N GLY A 170 13.73 -14.40 23.81
CA GLY A 170 12.82 -13.40 24.39
C GLY A 170 13.44 -12.01 24.48
N ASN A 171 14.77 -11.91 24.41
CA ASN A 171 15.50 -10.65 24.61
C ASN A 171 15.13 -9.59 23.54
N CYS A 172 15.01 -9.99 22.28
CA CYS A 172 14.61 -9.11 21.17
C CYS A 172 13.20 -8.51 21.29
N LEU A 173 12.39 -8.93 22.27
CA LEU A 173 11.07 -8.34 22.54
C LEU A 173 11.15 -7.16 23.52
N ILE A 174 12.29 -7.00 24.21
CA ILE A 174 12.48 -6.01 25.28
C ILE A 174 13.77 -5.20 25.16
N ALA A 175 14.72 -5.64 24.32
CA ALA A 175 16.00 -4.99 24.03
C ALA A 175 16.06 -4.54 22.56
N GLY A 176 17.08 -3.73 22.22
CA GLY A 176 17.25 -3.16 20.87
C GLY A 176 16.10 -2.25 20.48
N ASP A 177 15.48 -2.51 19.33
CA ASP A 177 14.26 -1.85 18.82
C ASP A 177 12.97 -2.61 19.14
N CYS A 178 13.05 -3.70 19.91
CA CYS A 178 11.98 -4.66 20.16
C CYS A 178 11.39 -5.29 18.88
N VAL A 179 12.23 -5.54 17.88
CA VAL A 179 11.92 -6.32 16.68
C VAL A 179 12.87 -7.52 16.63
N CYS A 180 12.35 -8.71 16.37
CA CYS A 180 13.18 -9.93 16.47
C CYS A 180 13.86 -10.34 15.17
N ASP A 181 13.53 -9.76 14.03
CA ASP A 181 14.27 -10.01 12.79
C ASP A 181 15.28 -8.90 12.45
N THR A 182 15.41 -7.90 13.32
CA THR A 182 16.53 -6.96 13.34
C THR A 182 17.69 -7.58 14.13
N PRO A 183 18.89 -7.70 13.55
CA PRO A 183 20.07 -8.11 14.29
C PRO A 183 20.38 -7.11 15.41
N ALA A 184 20.87 -7.61 16.54
CA ALA A 184 21.23 -6.78 17.68
C ALA A 184 22.28 -5.72 17.32
N ASP A 185 22.09 -4.50 17.81
CA ASP A 185 22.89 -3.33 17.43
C ASP A 185 23.56 -2.69 18.65
N PRO A 186 24.90 -2.78 18.75
CA PRO A 186 25.66 -2.21 19.87
C PRO A 186 25.87 -0.70 19.74
N ASP A 187 25.00 0.01 19.01
CA ASP A 187 25.14 1.39 18.55
C ASP A 187 26.39 1.57 17.68
N ILE A 188 26.29 1.10 16.44
CA ILE A 188 27.38 1.26 15.47
C ILE A 188 27.71 2.73 15.18
N TYR A 189 26.86 3.71 15.50
CA TYR A 189 27.10 5.16 15.44
C TYR A 189 27.99 5.65 14.27
N TYR A 190 27.64 5.30 13.04
CA TYR A 190 28.39 5.63 11.81
C TYR A 190 29.83 5.07 11.75
N GLU A 191 30.22 4.14 12.63
CA GLU A 191 31.46 3.34 12.58
C GLU A 191 31.37 2.23 11.51
N VAL A 192 30.80 2.55 10.35
CA VAL A 192 30.62 1.65 9.21
C VAL A 192 31.57 2.06 8.11
N ASN A 193 32.28 1.11 7.52
CA ASN A 193 33.20 1.39 6.42
C ASN A 193 32.42 1.87 5.19
N HIS A 194 32.64 3.12 4.80
CA HIS A 194 32.23 3.63 3.50
C HIS A 194 33.40 3.46 2.51
N PRO A 195 33.22 2.79 1.35
CA PRO A 195 31.95 2.53 0.66
C PRO A 195 31.42 1.10 0.78
N THR A 196 32.06 0.22 1.55
CA THR A 196 31.73 -1.22 1.56
C THR A 196 30.49 -1.55 2.40
N CYS A 197 30.02 -0.61 3.21
CA CYS A 197 28.93 -0.77 4.15
C CYS A 197 29.15 -1.95 5.11
N THR A 198 30.39 -2.13 5.57
CA THR A 198 30.78 -3.20 6.50
C THR A 198 31.10 -2.63 7.87
N TRP A 199 30.63 -3.27 8.93
CA TRP A 199 31.01 -2.94 10.29
C TRP A 199 32.18 -3.83 10.71
N ASP A 200 33.31 -3.22 11.03
CA ASP A 200 34.55 -3.90 11.43
C ASP A 200 34.74 -3.92 12.97
N GLY A 201 33.67 -3.60 13.71
CA GLY A 201 33.66 -3.60 15.17
C GLY A 201 33.79 -5.01 15.77
N TYR A 202 34.16 -5.05 17.05
CA TYR A 202 34.41 -6.29 17.80
C TYR A 202 33.69 -6.29 19.15
N ASP A 203 32.65 -5.47 19.32
CA ASP A 203 31.90 -5.43 20.57
C ASP A 203 31.23 -6.78 20.83
N GLU A 204 31.22 -7.18 22.10
CA GLU A 204 30.65 -8.44 22.59
C GLU A 204 29.52 -8.16 23.58
N ASP A 205 28.51 -9.02 23.58
CA ASP A 205 27.45 -9.02 24.59
C ASP A 205 27.94 -9.58 25.94
N ILE A 206 27.05 -9.62 26.94
CA ILE A 206 27.36 -10.16 28.28
C ILE A 206 27.78 -11.64 28.29
N ASN A 207 27.51 -12.38 27.22
CA ASN A 207 27.89 -13.78 27.06
C ASN A 207 29.22 -13.96 26.31
N GLY A 208 29.86 -12.88 25.87
CA GLY A 208 31.07 -12.90 25.06
C GLY A 208 30.82 -13.24 23.59
N ASP A 209 29.58 -13.05 23.09
CA ASP A 209 29.27 -13.21 21.68
C ASP A 209 29.43 -11.88 20.94
N THR A 210 30.15 -11.90 19.82
CA THR A 210 30.33 -10.71 18.98
C THR A 210 29.02 -10.31 18.30
N PHE A 211 28.69 -9.02 18.33
CA PHE A 211 27.56 -8.47 17.57
C PHE A 211 27.77 -8.59 16.05
N ASN A 212 26.66 -8.60 15.30
CA ASN A 212 26.67 -8.50 13.84
C ASN A 212 25.46 -7.66 13.39
N PRO A 213 25.50 -6.34 13.64
CA PRO A 213 24.41 -5.42 13.34
C PRO A 213 24.16 -5.30 11.83
N SER A 214 22.93 -4.95 11.46
CA SER A 214 22.62 -4.62 10.06
C SER A 214 23.11 -3.21 9.74
N THR A 215 24.05 -3.12 8.80
CA THR A 215 24.63 -1.86 8.31
C THR A 215 23.80 -1.22 7.20
N ASP A 216 22.71 -1.87 6.78
CA ASP A 216 21.81 -1.42 5.72
C ASP A 216 20.36 -1.22 6.16
N ASN A 217 20.06 -1.44 7.45
CA ASN A 217 18.75 -1.11 8.02
C ASN A 217 18.54 0.40 8.06
N ILE A 218 17.37 0.84 7.59
CA ILE A 218 17.01 2.27 7.57
C ILE A 218 16.97 2.87 8.98
N MET A 219 16.63 2.10 10.02
CA MET A 219 16.60 2.58 11.42
C MET A 219 17.95 2.52 12.15
N SER A 220 19.03 2.08 11.50
CA SER A 220 20.37 2.09 12.08
C SER A 220 21.09 3.43 11.82
N TYR A 221 22.09 3.76 12.63
CA TYR A 221 22.97 4.90 12.41
C TYR A 221 24.15 4.51 11.52
N THR A 222 23.86 4.33 10.23
CA THR A 222 24.84 4.04 9.15
C THR A 222 24.95 5.22 8.19
N HIS A 223 25.76 5.11 7.14
CA HIS A 223 25.87 6.12 6.09
C HIS A 223 24.67 6.09 5.12
N ASP A 224 24.32 7.24 4.52
CA ASP A 224 23.23 7.39 3.54
C ASP A 224 23.26 6.35 2.41
N ASN A 225 24.43 6.10 1.85
CA ASN A 225 24.65 5.17 0.75
C ASN A 225 24.54 3.70 1.18
N CYS A 226 24.45 3.43 2.49
CA CYS A 226 24.34 2.08 3.03
C CYS A 226 22.90 1.70 3.36
N TYR A 227 22.00 2.67 3.58
CA TYR A 227 20.58 2.40 3.77
C TYR A 227 19.97 1.65 2.59
N LYS A 228 19.15 0.63 2.88
CA LYS A 228 18.43 -0.14 1.86
C LYS A 228 17.00 -0.47 2.22
N GLU A 229 16.76 -1.02 3.41
CA GLU A 229 15.44 -1.60 3.70
C GLU A 229 15.10 -1.63 5.21
N PHE A 230 13.80 -1.76 5.48
CA PHE A 230 13.30 -2.24 6.77
C PHE A 230 13.14 -3.76 6.74
N THR A 231 13.18 -4.42 7.90
CA THR A 231 12.86 -5.85 8.00
C THR A 231 11.36 -6.13 7.88
N GLU A 232 10.97 -7.40 7.69
CA GLU A 232 9.55 -7.79 7.68
C GLU A 232 8.87 -7.54 9.03
N GLY A 233 9.59 -7.73 10.13
CA GLY A 233 9.17 -7.44 11.50
C GLY A 233 8.96 -5.95 11.74
N GLN A 234 9.84 -5.09 11.24
CA GLN A 234 9.66 -3.63 11.25
C GLN A 234 8.41 -3.24 10.43
N GLY A 235 8.25 -3.78 9.22
CA GLY A 235 7.04 -3.59 8.41
C GLY A 235 5.76 -4.01 9.13
N LYS A 236 5.78 -5.16 9.81
CA LYS A 236 4.66 -5.64 10.64
C LYS A 236 4.38 -4.72 11.82
N ARG A 237 5.42 -4.21 12.51
CA ARG A 237 5.27 -3.28 13.62
C ARG A 237 4.58 -2.00 13.16
N MET A 238 5.04 -1.39 12.07
CA MET A 238 4.43 -0.18 11.51
C MET A 238 2.96 -0.38 11.17
N ARG A 239 2.61 -1.46 10.47
CA ARG A 239 1.21 -1.79 10.13
C ARG A 239 0.33 -1.96 11.38
N ASN A 240 0.84 -2.60 12.43
CA ASN A 240 0.11 -2.73 13.68
C ASN A 240 -0.07 -1.36 14.36
N VAL A 241 0.96 -0.53 14.40
CA VAL A 241 0.92 0.81 15.01
C VAL A 241 -0.11 1.69 14.29
N ILE A 242 -0.08 1.74 12.96
CA ILE A 242 -1.09 2.44 12.14
C ILE A 242 -2.51 1.98 12.49
N ALA A 243 -2.72 0.68 12.66
CA ALA A 243 -4.04 0.12 12.93
C ALA A 243 -4.57 0.39 14.35
N ILE A 244 -3.73 0.82 15.28
CA ILE A 244 -4.09 0.94 16.70
C ILE A 244 -4.07 2.40 17.17
N LEU A 245 -3.14 3.22 16.70
CA LEU A 245 -3.00 4.60 17.13
C LEU A 245 -4.04 5.49 16.43
N PRO A 246 -4.97 6.13 17.16
CA PRO A 246 -6.02 6.94 16.54
C PRO A 246 -5.49 8.06 15.64
N ILE A 247 -4.39 8.73 16.05
CA ILE A 247 -3.78 9.81 15.27
C ILE A 247 -3.27 9.35 13.89
N LEU A 248 -2.79 8.10 13.78
CA LEU A 248 -2.40 7.52 12.48
C LEU A 248 -3.61 6.99 11.70
N GLN A 249 -4.66 6.53 12.39
CA GLN A 249 -5.91 6.16 11.74
C GLN A 249 -6.60 7.35 11.07
N ASP A 250 -6.51 8.54 11.68
CA ASP A 250 -7.02 9.78 11.11
C ASP A 250 -6.26 10.20 9.84
N CYS A 251 -5.03 9.71 9.66
CA CYS A 251 -4.25 9.88 8.44
C CYS A 251 -4.64 8.91 7.30
N ILE A 252 -5.46 7.88 7.56
CA ILE A 252 -5.78 6.86 6.56
C ILE A 252 -6.74 7.42 5.50
N VAL A 253 -6.33 7.38 4.24
CA VAL A 253 -7.17 7.74 3.11
C VAL A 253 -8.09 6.57 2.76
N LYS A 254 -9.35 6.71 3.18
CA LYS A 254 -10.43 5.77 2.90
C LYS A 254 -11.69 6.53 2.52
N GLN A 255 -12.34 6.12 1.43
CA GLN A 255 -13.66 6.57 1.07
C GLN A 255 -14.69 5.48 1.35
N THR A 256 -15.79 5.83 2.01
CA THR A 256 -16.82 4.88 2.43
C THR A 256 -18.19 5.24 1.87
N VAL A 257 -18.89 4.26 1.32
CA VAL A 257 -20.29 4.34 0.92
C VAL A 257 -21.12 3.53 1.90
N SER A 258 -21.75 4.22 2.86
CA SER A 258 -22.49 3.61 3.97
C SER A 258 -24.00 3.49 3.75
N SER A 259 -24.50 3.99 2.62
CA SER A 259 -25.92 3.91 2.24
C SER A 259 -26.08 3.87 0.72
N THR A 260 -27.29 3.57 0.25
CA THR A 260 -27.60 3.58 -1.20
C THR A 260 -27.25 4.93 -1.82
N THR A 261 -26.22 4.92 -2.66
CA THR A 261 -25.62 6.11 -3.28
C THR A 261 -25.50 5.87 -4.78
N THR A 262 -25.73 6.91 -5.57
CA THR A 262 -25.51 6.87 -7.02
C THR A 262 -24.52 7.97 -7.37
N TRP A 263 -23.50 7.65 -8.17
CA TRP A 263 -22.62 8.61 -8.83
C TRP A 263 -23.03 8.71 -10.29
N ASP A 264 -23.46 9.88 -10.71
CA ASP A 264 -23.88 10.18 -12.07
C ASP A 264 -23.33 11.55 -12.51
N ILE A 265 -23.52 11.93 -13.77
CA ILE A 265 -23.02 13.20 -14.31
C ILE A 265 -23.58 14.46 -13.63
N ASN A 266 -24.70 14.37 -12.88
CA ASN A 266 -25.28 15.51 -12.19
C ASN A 266 -24.59 15.77 -10.85
N ASN A 267 -24.19 14.71 -10.14
CA ASN A 267 -23.49 14.82 -8.86
C ASN A 267 -21.97 14.61 -8.96
N THR A 268 -21.49 14.20 -10.13
CA THR A 268 -20.07 14.13 -10.51
C THR A 268 -19.89 14.91 -11.82
N PRO A 269 -19.90 16.26 -11.80
CA PRO A 269 -19.93 17.07 -13.01
C PRO A 269 -18.69 16.92 -13.92
N SER A 270 -17.54 16.55 -13.34
CA SER A 270 -16.33 16.19 -14.10
C SER A 270 -16.46 14.87 -14.86
N GLY A 271 -17.44 14.03 -14.48
CA GLY A 271 -17.51 12.62 -14.88
C GLY A 271 -16.38 11.76 -14.32
N VAL A 272 -15.55 12.30 -13.41
CA VAL A 272 -14.34 11.65 -12.90
C VAL A 272 -14.31 11.68 -11.37
N VAL A 273 -14.05 10.53 -10.75
CA VAL A 273 -13.81 10.36 -9.31
C VAL A 273 -12.45 9.70 -9.12
N ASP A 274 -11.55 10.34 -8.39
CA ASP A 274 -10.22 9.80 -8.09
C ASP A 274 -10.19 9.17 -6.70
N ILE A 275 -9.69 7.94 -6.61
CA ILE A 275 -9.55 7.17 -5.38
C ILE A 275 -8.07 6.87 -5.16
N ASN A 276 -7.46 7.54 -4.18
CA ASN A 276 -6.11 7.23 -3.70
C ASN A 276 -6.24 6.50 -2.37
N GLY A 277 -6.44 5.18 -2.42
CA GLY A 277 -6.61 4.30 -1.27
C GLY A 277 -7.73 3.30 -1.45
N THR A 278 -8.52 3.10 -0.41
CA THR A 278 -9.62 2.12 -0.44
C THR A 278 -10.98 2.81 -0.57
N LEU A 279 -11.76 2.41 -1.58
CA LEU A 279 -13.19 2.71 -1.68
C LEU A 279 -13.98 1.52 -1.13
N GLU A 280 -14.64 1.68 0.01
CA GLU A 280 -15.44 0.62 0.65
C GLU A 280 -16.94 0.87 0.49
N ILE A 281 -17.66 -0.15 0.01
CA ILE A 281 -19.13 -0.19 0.08
C ILE A 281 -19.49 -1.03 1.31
N GLU A 282 -20.09 -0.37 2.30
CA GLU A 282 -20.42 -1.00 3.58
C GLU A 282 -21.60 -1.96 3.48
N SER A 283 -21.70 -2.86 4.45
CA SER A 283 -22.80 -3.82 4.54
C SER A 283 -24.17 -3.13 4.47
N GLY A 284 -25.04 -3.61 3.58
CA GLY A 284 -26.38 -3.05 3.35
C GLY A 284 -26.43 -1.83 2.43
N ALA A 285 -25.28 -1.27 2.03
CA ALA A 285 -25.21 -0.17 1.08
C ALA A 285 -25.21 -0.67 -0.37
N THR A 286 -25.62 0.21 -1.28
CA THR A 286 -25.49 -0.01 -2.73
C THR A 286 -24.81 1.22 -3.33
N LEU A 287 -23.72 1.02 -4.06
CA LEU A 287 -23.14 2.07 -4.90
C LEU A 287 -23.55 1.80 -6.35
N THR A 288 -24.14 2.79 -7.00
CA THR A 288 -24.32 2.79 -8.46
C THR A 288 -23.34 3.77 -9.08
N ILE A 289 -22.48 3.31 -9.98
CA ILE A 289 -21.62 4.18 -10.81
C ILE A 289 -22.25 4.20 -12.19
N ALA A 290 -22.99 5.28 -12.48
CA ALA A 290 -23.78 5.42 -13.69
C ALA A 290 -22.90 5.59 -14.95
N ALA A 291 -23.50 5.36 -16.12
CA ALA A 291 -22.85 5.61 -17.39
C ALA A 291 -22.32 7.06 -17.49
N GLY A 292 -21.12 7.22 -18.04
CA GLY A 292 -20.45 8.52 -18.15
C GLY A 292 -19.62 8.92 -16.93
N VAL A 293 -19.65 8.14 -15.84
CA VAL A 293 -18.73 8.31 -14.70
C VAL A 293 -17.54 7.35 -14.83
N THR A 294 -16.34 7.88 -14.62
CA THR A 294 -15.07 7.15 -14.56
C THR A 294 -14.51 7.26 -13.15
N VAL A 295 -14.30 6.12 -12.50
CA VAL A 295 -13.60 6.06 -11.21
C VAL A 295 -12.18 5.60 -11.47
N ARG A 296 -11.22 6.44 -11.11
CA ARG A 296 -9.79 6.21 -11.31
C ARG A 296 -9.12 5.87 -10.00
N PHE A 297 -8.37 4.78 -9.97
CA PHE A 297 -7.69 4.30 -8.77
C PHE A 297 -6.20 4.60 -8.87
N GLY A 298 -5.63 5.16 -7.80
CA GLY A 298 -4.19 5.32 -7.64
C GLY A 298 -3.49 3.97 -7.50
N ARG A 299 -2.16 4.00 -7.47
CA ARG A 299 -1.35 2.79 -7.30
C ARG A 299 -1.78 2.04 -6.03
N GLN A 300 -1.90 0.71 -6.13
CA GLN A 300 -2.34 -0.19 -5.05
C GLN A 300 -3.75 0.07 -4.49
N SER A 301 -4.47 1.08 -4.99
CA SER A 301 -5.82 1.41 -4.56
C SER A 301 -6.80 0.33 -5.02
N ARG A 302 -7.93 0.22 -4.31
CA ARG A 302 -8.92 -0.85 -4.54
C ARG A 302 -10.34 -0.43 -4.21
N LEU A 303 -11.29 -1.18 -4.75
CA LEU A 303 -12.69 -1.12 -4.37
C LEU A 303 -13.06 -2.38 -3.59
N ILE A 304 -13.65 -2.25 -2.41
CA ILE A 304 -14.14 -3.36 -1.60
C ILE A 304 -15.67 -3.35 -1.55
N ILE A 305 -16.29 -4.48 -1.88
CA ILE A 305 -17.72 -4.74 -1.71
C ILE A 305 -17.89 -5.72 -0.54
N LYS A 306 -18.29 -5.22 0.63
CA LYS A 306 -18.47 -6.05 1.84
C LYS A 306 -19.68 -7.00 1.72
N PRO A 307 -19.77 -8.04 2.59
CA PRO A 307 -20.98 -8.85 2.70
C PRO A 307 -22.23 -7.97 2.81
N ASN A 308 -23.28 -8.33 2.05
CA ASN A 308 -24.54 -7.62 1.95
C ASN A 308 -24.48 -6.24 1.27
N ALA A 309 -23.32 -5.84 0.74
CA ALA A 309 -23.18 -4.65 -0.09
C ALA A 309 -23.35 -5.00 -1.58
N THR A 310 -23.69 -4.00 -2.40
CA THR A 310 -23.77 -4.16 -3.86
C THR A 310 -23.08 -3.01 -4.60
N LEU A 311 -22.29 -3.33 -5.61
CA LEU A 311 -21.88 -2.40 -6.66
C LEU A 311 -22.74 -2.65 -7.91
N ILE A 312 -23.30 -1.58 -8.47
CA ILE A 312 -23.92 -1.57 -9.80
C ILE A 312 -23.05 -0.68 -10.68
N LEU A 313 -22.35 -1.29 -11.65
CA LEU A 313 -21.44 -0.59 -12.54
C LEU A 313 -22.05 -0.46 -13.94
N GLU A 314 -22.28 0.78 -14.35
CA GLU A 314 -22.64 1.22 -15.71
C GLU A 314 -21.55 2.10 -16.33
N GLY A 315 -20.68 2.70 -15.50
CA GLY A 315 -19.53 3.51 -15.90
C GLY A 315 -18.22 2.71 -16.04
N THR A 316 -17.10 3.39 -15.77
CA THR A 316 -15.74 2.84 -15.91
C THR A 316 -15.02 2.79 -14.57
N LEU A 317 -14.34 1.67 -14.29
CA LEU A 317 -13.30 1.56 -13.26
C LEU A 317 -11.95 1.37 -13.95
N THR A 318 -11.00 2.24 -13.68
CA THR A 318 -9.67 2.21 -14.31
C THR A 318 -8.60 2.73 -13.36
N SER A 319 -7.35 2.61 -13.76
CA SER A 319 -6.25 3.27 -13.06
C SER A 319 -6.19 4.78 -13.34
N ASN A 320 -5.62 5.57 -12.44
CA ASN A 320 -5.43 7.01 -12.64
C ASN A 320 -4.51 7.35 -13.82
N GLY A 321 -3.53 6.49 -14.12
CA GLY A 321 -2.64 6.65 -15.28
C GLY A 321 -1.78 7.93 -15.24
N CYS A 322 -1.69 8.61 -14.09
CA CYS A 322 -0.95 9.85 -13.92
C CYS A 322 0.54 9.57 -13.61
N ALA A 323 1.32 9.54 -14.70
CA ALA A 323 2.77 9.67 -14.72
C ALA A 323 3.24 10.99 -14.08
N ASN A 324 3.63 10.97 -12.80
CA ASN A 324 4.45 12.03 -12.18
C ASN A 324 5.58 11.49 -11.27
N THR A 325 5.69 10.18 -11.06
CA THR A 325 6.77 9.50 -10.32
C THR A 325 7.63 8.62 -11.24
N CYS A 326 7.81 9.06 -12.49
CA CYS A 326 8.70 8.39 -13.44
C CYS A 326 10.17 8.63 -13.07
N THR A 327 10.75 7.76 -12.24
CA THR A 327 12.20 7.71 -12.03
C THR A 327 12.82 6.60 -12.88
N GLY A 328 13.51 7.00 -13.95
CA GLY A 328 14.66 6.29 -14.53
C GLY A 328 14.53 4.89 -15.15
N THR A 329 13.47 4.12 -14.93
CA THR A 329 13.41 2.69 -15.32
C THR A 329 12.46 2.35 -16.47
N GLY A 330 11.75 3.33 -17.04
CA GLY A 330 11.04 3.14 -18.31
C GLY A 330 9.72 2.35 -18.25
N PHE A 331 9.14 2.13 -17.08
CA PHE A 331 7.78 1.58 -16.93
C PHE A 331 6.88 2.58 -16.20
N CYS A 332 5.83 3.05 -16.87
CA CYS A 332 4.77 3.89 -16.28
C CYS A 332 3.54 3.03 -15.99
N GLY A 333 3.69 1.99 -15.17
CA GLY A 333 2.65 1.00 -14.86
C GLY A 333 1.84 1.36 -13.62
N ASP A 334 1.12 2.49 -13.64
CA ASP A 334 0.18 2.84 -12.58
C ASP A 334 -1.07 1.99 -12.70
N THR A 335 -0.99 0.75 -12.24
CA THR A 335 -2.12 -0.17 -12.15
C THR A 335 -2.76 -0.06 -10.76
N TRP A 336 -3.98 -0.56 -10.63
CA TRP A 336 -4.70 -0.61 -9.36
C TRP A 336 -5.00 -2.07 -9.00
N LYS A 337 -5.34 -2.37 -7.74
CA LYS A 337 -5.58 -3.77 -7.34
C LYS A 337 -6.81 -4.37 -7.99
N GLY A 338 -7.82 -3.54 -8.25
CA GLY A 338 -9.11 -3.96 -8.77
C GLY A 338 -10.21 -4.00 -7.72
N VAL A 339 -11.24 -4.81 -7.98
CA VAL A 339 -12.41 -4.95 -7.12
C VAL A 339 -12.34 -6.22 -6.30
N GLU A 340 -12.48 -6.11 -4.98
CA GLU A 340 -12.65 -7.24 -4.06
C GLU A 340 -14.13 -7.40 -3.67
N VAL A 341 -14.72 -8.54 -4.00
CA VAL A 341 -16.10 -8.90 -3.65
C VAL A 341 -16.04 -9.90 -2.52
N TRP A 342 -16.14 -9.40 -1.29
CA TRP A 342 -15.96 -10.21 -0.10
C TRP A 342 -17.15 -11.14 0.11
N GLY A 343 -16.85 -12.38 0.46
CA GLY A 343 -17.83 -13.40 0.78
C GLY A 343 -17.77 -13.88 2.23
N ASN A 344 -18.46 -14.97 2.48
CA ASN A 344 -18.34 -15.78 3.68
C ASN A 344 -18.47 -17.25 3.26
N SER A 345 -17.34 -17.97 3.31
CA SER A 345 -17.23 -19.32 2.76
C SER A 345 -18.08 -20.36 3.51
N SER A 346 -18.55 -20.02 4.71
CA SER A 346 -19.41 -20.86 5.55
C SER A 346 -20.91 -20.63 5.33
N THR A 347 -21.28 -19.71 4.42
CA THR A 347 -22.69 -19.35 4.15
C THR A 347 -23.01 -19.45 2.66
N HIS A 348 -24.29 -19.38 2.32
CA HIS A 348 -24.78 -19.52 0.94
C HIS A 348 -24.87 -18.18 0.20
N GLN A 349 -24.96 -18.20 -1.13
CA GLN A 349 -25.09 -16.99 -1.96
C GLN A 349 -26.54 -16.47 -2.12
N PHE A 350 -27.53 -17.08 -1.48
CA PHE A 350 -28.94 -16.62 -1.57
C PHE A 350 -29.20 -15.36 -0.75
N THR A 351 -30.15 -14.54 -1.21
CA THR A 351 -30.69 -13.45 -0.40
C THR A 351 -31.83 -13.98 0.46
N LEU A 352 -31.71 -13.86 1.78
CA LEU A 352 -32.74 -14.20 2.75
C LEU A 352 -33.10 -12.97 3.56
N ASN A 353 -34.40 -12.71 3.74
CA ASN A 353 -34.90 -11.53 4.48
C ASN A 353 -34.29 -10.19 4.00
N GLY A 354 -34.03 -10.08 2.70
CA GLY A 354 -33.42 -8.88 2.11
C GLY A 354 -31.93 -8.72 2.39
N GLN A 355 -31.26 -9.73 2.96
CA GLN A 355 -29.83 -9.73 3.24
C GLN A 355 -29.11 -10.83 2.46
N ARG A 356 -27.86 -10.58 2.05
CA ARG A 356 -26.99 -11.56 1.40
C ARG A 356 -25.67 -11.59 2.14
N GLU A 357 -25.25 -12.75 2.63
CA GLU A 357 -23.97 -12.91 3.36
C GLU A 357 -22.72 -12.79 2.46
N GLN A 358 -22.91 -12.35 1.22
CA GLN A 358 -21.88 -12.18 0.20
C GLN A 358 -22.02 -10.78 -0.39
N GLY A 359 -20.90 -10.14 -0.70
CA GLY A 359 -20.85 -8.95 -1.52
C GLY A 359 -21.32 -9.27 -2.94
N ARG A 360 -21.76 -8.25 -3.66
CA ARG A 360 -22.28 -8.42 -5.03
C ARG A 360 -21.78 -7.37 -6.00
N PHE A 361 -21.11 -7.82 -7.06
CA PHE A 361 -20.79 -7.01 -8.23
C PHE A 361 -21.83 -7.22 -9.33
N VAL A 362 -22.41 -6.13 -9.84
CA VAL A 362 -23.33 -6.14 -10.98
C VAL A 362 -22.76 -5.27 -12.10
N GLY A 363 -22.28 -5.90 -13.16
CA GLY A 363 -21.86 -5.21 -14.38
C GLY A 363 -23.04 -5.05 -15.36
N ARG A 364 -23.23 -3.84 -15.88
CA ARG A 364 -24.26 -3.51 -16.87
C ARG A 364 -23.65 -3.25 -18.24
N SER A 365 -24.52 -3.14 -19.25
CA SER A 365 -24.09 -3.00 -20.63
C SER A 365 -23.32 -1.69 -20.80
N GLY A 366 -22.15 -1.77 -21.42
CA GLY A 366 -21.27 -0.63 -21.64
C GLY A 366 -20.33 -0.32 -20.47
N SER A 367 -20.42 -1.05 -19.35
CA SER A 367 -19.45 -0.86 -18.27
C SER A 367 -18.07 -1.41 -18.60
N LEU A 368 -17.05 -0.81 -18.01
CA LEU A 368 -15.64 -1.14 -18.23
C LEU A 368 -14.90 -1.30 -16.91
N VAL A 369 -14.10 -2.35 -16.79
CA VAL A 369 -13.10 -2.53 -15.72
C VAL A 369 -11.76 -2.82 -16.39
N GLU A 370 -10.79 -1.94 -16.22
CA GLU A 370 -9.50 -2.06 -16.90
C GLU A 370 -8.28 -1.69 -16.06
N ASN A 371 -7.10 -2.11 -16.53
CA ASN A 371 -5.79 -1.79 -15.96
C ASN A 371 -5.62 -2.21 -14.48
N ALA A 372 -6.39 -3.21 -14.03
CA ALA A 372 -6.30 -3.77 -12.69
C ALA A 372 -5.37 -4.99 -12.63
N GLU A 373 -4.70 -5.20 -11.50
CA GLU A 373 -4.01 -6.46 -11.22
C GLU A 373 -5.01 -7.63 -11.26
N VAL A 374 -6.18 -7.47 -10.63
CA VAL A 374 -7.31 -8.41 -10.72
C VAL A 374 -8.61 -7.62 -10.91
N ALA A 375 -9.23 -7.65 -12.09
CA ALA A 375 -10.40 -6.80 -12.37
C ALA A 375 -11.53 -7.01 -11.34
N VAL A 376 -11.91 -8.27 -11.09
CA VAL A 376 -12.80 -8.64 -9.99
C VAL A 376 -12.34 -9.93 -9.30
N GLN A 377 -11.97 -9.79 -8.03
CA GLN A 377 -11.63 -10.86 -7.10
C GLN A 377 -12.86 -11.25 -6.27
N LEU A 378 -13.23 -12.52 -6.23
CA LEU A 378 -14.46 -12.99 -5.55
C LEU A 378 -14.23 -13.56 -4.15
N TRP A 379 -13.20 -13.05 -3.49
CA TRP A 379 -12.79 -13.38 -2.13
C TRP A 379 -12.19 -12.15 -1.42
N GLY A 380 -12.27 -12.12 -0.09
CA GLY A 380 -11.77 -11.03 0.76
C GLY A 380 -10.36 -11.24 1.33
N PRO A 381 -10.01 -10.71 2.50
CA PRO A 381 -8.63 -10.77 3.01
C PRO A 381 -8.10 -12.20 3.17
N SER A 382 -8.97 -13.15 3.53
CA SER A 382 -8.66 -14.59 3.54
C SER A 382 -9.37 -15.31 2.40
N LYS A 383 -8.60 -15.85 1.47
CA LYS A 383 -9.06 -16.77 0.41
C LYS A 383 -9.93 -17.93 0.94
N HIS A 384 -9.67 -18.40 2.16
CA HIS A 384 -10.35 -19.56 2.73
C HIS A 384 -11.64 -19.23 3.50
N PHE A 385 -11.73 -18.04 4.09
CA PHE A 385 -12.86 -17.65 4.95
C PHE A 385 -13.79 -16.66 4.27
N ASP A 386 -13.27 -15.84 3.36
CA ASP A 386 -13.97 -14.71 2.78
C ASP A 386 -14.28 -14.91 1.29
N SER A 387 -14.30 -16.16 0.80
CA SER A 387 -14.70 -16.51 -0.56
C SER A 387 -16.23 -16.63 -0.71
N GLY A 388 -16.72 -16.58 -1.95
CA GLY A 388 -18.15 -16.73 -2.27
C GLY A 388 -18.83 -15.45 -2.78
N GLY A 389 -18.05 -14.40 -3.07
CA GLY A 389 -18.54 -13.16 -3.67
C GLY A 389 -19.37 -13.39 -4.93
N VAL A 390 -20.42 -12.59 -5.14
CA VAL A 390 -21.38 -12.79 -6.24
C VAL A 390 -21.09 -11.83 -7.38
N ILE A 391 -21.08 -12.32 -8.62
CA ILE A 391 -20.87 -11.49 -9.81
C ILE A 391 -21.91 -11.76 -10.90
N ASN A 392 -22.56 -10.71 -11.39
CA ASN A 392 -23.51 -10.82 -12.49
C ASN A 392 -23.25 -9.71 -13.50
N CYS A 393 -22.76 -10.07 -14.67
CA CYS A 393 -22.39 -9.11 -15.72
C CYS A 393 -23.20 -9.34 -16.99
N ASN A 394 -23.68 -8.25 -17.59
CA ASN A 394 -24.34 -8.25 -18.87
C ASN A 394 -23.77 -7.12 -19.72
N GLY A 395 -23.02 -7.43 -20.78
CA GLY A 395 -22.41 -6.43 -21.67
C GLY A 395 -21.24 -5.66 -21.06
N THR A 396 -20.58 -6.20 -20.03
CA THR A 396 -19.41 -5.59 -19.38
C THR A 396 -18.13 -5.94 -20.11
N THR A 397 -17.19 -5.00 -20.17
CA THR A 397 -15.85 -5.21 -20.73
C THR A 397 -14.81 -5.28 -19.61
N PHE A 398 -13.96 -6.29 -19.66
CA PHE A 398 -12.77 -6.44 -18.81
C PHE A 398 -11.53 -6.34 -19.70
N LYS A 399 -10.79 -5.23 -19.60
CA LYS A 399 -9.69 -4.91 -20.53
C LYS A 399 -8.34 -4.77 -19.82
N ASN A 400 -7.26 -5.32 -20.37
CA ASN A 400 -5.87 -5.08 -19.92
C ASN A 400 -5.66 -5.28 -18.41
N ASN A 401 -6.39 -6.23 -17.83
CA ASN A 401 -6.21 -6.66 -16.45
C ASN A 401 -5.25 -7.85 -16.44
N ARG A 402 -4.36 -7.95 -15.46
CA ARG A 402 -3.47 -9.12 -15.36
C ARG A 402 -4.27 -10.40 -15.15
N ILE A 403 -5.27 -10.35 -14.27
CA ILE A 403 -6.35 -11.34 -14.16
C ILE A 403 -7.70 -10.64 -14.35
N GLY A 404 -8.57 -11.16 -15.20
CA GLY A 404 -9.93 -10.60 -15.36
C GLY A 404 -10.81 -10.91 -14.15
N ILE A 405 -11.20 -12.17 -13.99
CA ILE A 405 -11.99 -12.63 -12.83
C ILE A 405 -11.21 -13.68 -12.06
N ASP A 406 -11.09 -13.53 -10.74
CA ASP A 406 -10.41 -14.48 -9.87
C ASP A 406 -11.40 -15.14 -8.89
N PHE A 407 -11.62 -16.43 -9.09
CA PHE A 407 -12.39 -17.29 -8.19
C PHE A 407 -11.44 -18.09 -7.29
N PHE A 408 -11.90 -18.36 -6.07
CA PHE A 408 -11.24 -19.30 -5.17
C PHE A 408 -12.27 -20.21 -4.51
N LYS A 409 -11.77 -21.29 -3.91
CA LYS A 409 -12.51 -22.38 -3.28
C LYS A 409 -13.77 -21.92 -2.56
N TYR A 410 -14.92 -22.37 -3.04
CA TYR A 410 -16.23 -22.12 -2.43
C TYR A 410 -17.29 -23.09 -2.98
N GLU A 411 -18.01 -23.76 -2.09
CA GLU A 411 -19.17 -24.60 -2.44
C GLU A 411 -20.46 -23.90 -1.99
N ASN A 412 -21.27 -23.46 -2.95
CA ASN A 412 -22.58 -22.90 -2.64
C ASN A 412 -23.55 -24.03 -2.25
N PHE A 413 -24.55 -23.71 -1.42
CA PHE A 413 -25.55 -24.68 -0.99
C PHE A 413 -26.92 -24.03 -0.79
N TYR A 414 -27.99 -24.83 -0.84
CA TYR A 414 -29.34 -24.33 -0.60
C TYR A 414 -29.57 -24.01 0.90
N PRO A 415 -30.12 -22.84 1.24
CA PRO A 415 -30.54 -22.57 2.61
C PRO A 415 -31.66 -23.47 3.09
N SER A 416 -31.80 -23.54 4.42
CA SER A 416 -32.85 -24.28 5.13
C SER A 416 -34.28 -23.99 4.64
N ASN A 417 -34.53 -22.79 4.12
CA ASN A 417 -35.86 -22.35 3.71
C ASN A 417 -36.09 -22.34 2.19
N TYR A 418 -35.17 -22.89 1.37
CA TYR A 418 -35.19 -22.63 -0.07
C TYR A 418 -34.77 -23.80 -0.98
N PRO A 419 -35.66 -24.78 -1.30
CA PRO A 419 -36.73 -25.36 -0.50
C PRO A 419 -36.17 -26.26 0.64
N PRO A 420 -36.92 -26.51 1.72
CA PRO A 420 -36.43 -27.32 2.85
C PRO A 420 -35.92 -28.72 2.49
N SER A 421 -36.44 -29.33 1.43
CA SER A 421 -36.02 -30.65 0.95
C SER A 421 -34.61 -30.68 0.36
N TYR A 422 -34.02 -29.51 0.06
CA TYR A 422 -32.67 -29.38 -0.49
C TYR A 422 -31.69 -28.71 0.47
N ALA A 423 -32.12 -28.38 1.70
CA ALA A 423 -31.31 -27.67 2.68
C ALA A 423 -29.93 -28.32 2.87
N GLY A 424 -28.86 -27.55 2.69
CA GLY A 424 -27.48 -28.01 2.80
C GLY A 424 -26.96 -28.78 1.59
N ASN A 425 -27.79 -29.11 0.59
CA ASN A 425 -27.30 -29.72 -0.64
C ASN A 425 -26.51 -28.70 -1.47
N PRO A 426 -25.39 -29.12 -2.09
CA PRO A 426 -24.63 -28.27 -3.00
C PRO A 426 -25.50 -27.70 -4.12
N THR A 427 -25.18 -26.49 -4.54
CA THR A 427 -25.77 -25.82 -5.70
C THR A 427 -24.74 -24.99 -6.44
N ARG A 428 -25.12 -24.47 -7.60
CA ARG A 428 -24.21 -23.72 -8.47
C ARG A 428 -23.83 -22.37 -7.89
N TYR A 429 -22.59 -21.96 -8.12
CA TYR A 429 -22.09 -20.63 -7.85
C TYR A 429 -22.93 -19.58 -8.60
N PHE A 430 -23.27 -18.48 -7.92
CA PHE A 430 -24.04 -17.37 -8.47
C PHE A 430 -23.14 -16.40 -9.24
N ALA A 431 -22.51 -16.92 -10.30
CA ALA A 431 -21.69 -16.15 -11.23
C ALA A 431 -22.20 -16.32 -12.66
N ASN A 432 -22.54 -15.21 -13.32
CA ASN A 432 -22.89 -15.23 -14.75
C ASN A 432 -22.35 -14.01 -15.49
N PHE A 433 -21.98 -14.27 -16.74
CA PHE A 433 -21.48 -13.32 -17.70
C PHE A 433 -22.26 -13.53 -19.00
N THR A 434 -23.00 -12.51 -19.41
CA THR A 434 -23.76 -12.53 -20.67
C THR A 434 -23.22 -11.43 -21.57
N GLU A 435 -22.86 -11.75 -22.81
CA GLU A 435 -22.39 -10.77 -23.81
C GLU A 435 -21.20 -9.91 -23.31
N CYS A 436 -20.39 -10.46 -22.40
CA CYS A 436 -19.23 -9.76 -21.84
C CYS A 436 -18.02 -9.90 -22.77
N SER A 437 -17.12 -8.91 -22.74
CA SER A 437 -15.90 -8.92 -23.54
C SER A 437 -14.67 -8.93 -22.62
N PHE A 438 -13.80 -9.91 -22.82
CA PHE A 438 -12.53 -10.03 -22.14
C PHE A 438 -11.41 -9.77 -23.15
N LEU A 439 -10.63 -8.72 -22.93
CA LEU A 439 -9.72 -8.15 -23.92
C LEU A 439 -8.35 -7.89 -23.30
N THR A 440 -7.28 -8.24 -24.00
CA THR A 440 -5.91 -7.79 -23.67
C THR A 440 -5.22 -7.40 -24.98
N ASP A 441 -4.61 -6.21 -25.04
CA ASP A 441 -3.86 -5.70 -26.18
C ASP A 441 -2.49 -5.13 -25.77
N ASP A 442 -1.76 -4.52 -26.70
CA ASP A 442 -0.41 -3.99 -26.44
C ASP A 442 -0.41 -2.72 -25.55
N ASP A 443 -1.57 -2.14 -25.23
CA ASP A 443 -1.71 -1.08 -24.22
C ASP A 443 -1.76 -1.66 -22.78
N TYR A 444 -1.28 -2.89 -22.59
CA TYR A 444 -1.28 -3.59 -21.31
C TYR A 444 -0.25 -2.98 -20.33
N PRO A 445 -0.69 -2.45 -19.17
CA PRO A 445 0.15 -1.56 -18.34
C PRO A 445 0.97 -2.26 -17.24
N HIS A 446 0.99 -3.60 -17.18
CA HIS A 446 1.62 -4.32 -16.06
C HIS A 446 3.07 -4.69 -16.39
N GLY A 447 3.92 -4.70 -15.35
CA GLY A 447 5.30 -5.17 -15.46
C GLY A 447 5.41 -6.69 -15.60
N GLU A 448 4.38 -7.44 -15.20
CA GLU A 448 4.29 -8.89 -15.39
C GLU A 448 3.39 -9.26 -16.58
N ASN A 449 3.72 -10.35 -17.28
CA ASN A 449 2.89 -10.90 -18.34
C ASN A 449 1.43 -11.14 -17.88
N PHE A 450 0.50 -10.93 -18.83
CA PHE A 450 -0.91 -11.28 -18.69
C PHE A 450 -1.09 -12.73 -18.22
N ALA A 451 -1.96 -12.94 -17.22
CA ALA A 451 -2.14 -14.24 -16.58
C ALA A 451 -3.38 -14.98 -17.10
N ALA A 452 -4.59 -14.44 -16.93
CA ALA A 452 -5.82 -15.08 -17.42
C ALA A 452 -7.02 -14.12 -17.52
N PHE A 453 -7.95 -14.33 -18.46
CA PHE A 453 -9.23 -13.60 -18.40
C PHE A 453 -10.11 -14.10 -17.27
N VAL A 454 -10.09 -15.41 -17.01
CA VAL A 454 -10.81 -16.02 -15.89
C VAL A 454 -9.90 -17.07 -15.25
N ASN A 455 -9.68 -16.93 -13.94
CA ASN A 455 -9.00 -17.93 -13.11
C ASN A 455 -10.01 -18.59 -12.17
N MET A 456 -10.11 -19.92 -12.20
CA MET A 456 -11.04 -20.69 -11.37
C MET A 456 -10.33 -21.81 -10.63
N VAL A 457 -10.49 -21.84 -9.31
CA VAL A 457 -9.96 -22.89 -8.43
C VAL A 457 -11.07 -23.38 -7.52
N GLU A 458 -11.37 -24.69 -7.56
CA GLU A 458 -12.32 -25.37 -6.66
C GLU A 458 -13.71 -24.70 -6.60
N VAL A 459 -14.32 -24.43 -7.75
CA VAL A 459 -15.66 -23.82 -7.86
C VAL A 459 -16.54 -24.54 -8.87
N ASP A 460 -17.85 -24.65 -8.57
CA ASP A 460 -18.85 -25.21 -9.48
C ASP A 460 -19.93 -24.18 -9.84
N GLY A 461 -20.06 -23.85 -11.12
CA GLY A 461 -21.23 -23.22 -11.68
C GLY A 461 -21.08 -21.89 -12.43
N PRO A 462 -19.92 -21.18 -12.47
CA PRO A 462 -19.79 -19.98 -13.30
C PRO A 462 -20.25 -20.21 -14.75
N ARG A 463 -20.99 -19.24 -15.30
CA ARG A 463 -21.57 -19.33 -16.65
C ARG A 463 -21.16 -18.17 -17.54
N PHE A 464 -20.73 -18.48 -18.75
CA PHE A 464 -20.35 -17.53 -19.78
C PHE A 464 -21.24 -17.78 -21.01
N THR A 465 -22.07 -16.81 -21.37
CA THR A 465 -23.00 -16.89 -22.50
C THR A 465 -22.72 -15.75 -23.47
N GLY A 466 -22.41 -16.04 -24.73
CA GLY A 466 -22.11 -15.03 -25.75
C GLY A 466 -20.91 -14.15 -25.42
N CYS A 467 -19.97 -14.63 -24.59
CA CYS A 467 -18.80 -13.86 -24.18
C CYS A 467 -17.65 -13.99 -25.19
N SER A 468 -16.84 -12.94 -25.33
CA SER A 468 -15.62 -12.94 -26.16
C SER A 468 -14.35 -12.93 -25.31
N PHE A 469 -13.31 -13.62 -25.76
CA PHE A 469 -11.99 -13.67 -25.12
C PHE A 469 -10.93 -13.41 -26.20
N VAL A 470 -10.33 -12.23 -26.20
CA VAL A 470 -9.44 -11.78 -27.28
C VAL A 470 -8.13 -11.25 -26.68
N ASN A 471 -7.03 -11.94 -26.99
CA ASN A 471 -5.70 -11.53 -26.59
C ASN A 471 -4.86 -11.20 -27.84
N THR A 472 -4.45 -9.94 -27.97
CA THR A 472 -3.51 -9.44 -28.98
C THR A 472 -2.24 -8.85 -28.37
N TYR A 473 -2.01 -9.05 -27.07
CA TYR A 473 -0.84 -8.57 -26.35
C TYR A 473 0.44 -9.31 -26.74
N THR A 474 1.53 -8.56 -26.83
CA THR A 474 2.89 -9.04 -27.07
C THR A 474 3.65 -9.18 -25.73
N PRO A 475 3.99 -10.42 -25.29
CA PRO A 475 4.63 -10.64 -24.01
C PRO A 475 6.03 -10.02 -23.86
N ILE A 476 6.36 -9.58 -22.64
CA ILE A 476 7.65 -8.95 -22.29
C ILE A 476 8.81 -9.95 -22.41
N ASN A 477 8.58 -11.24 -22.13
CA ASN A 477 9.56 -12.32 -22.28
C ASN A 477 8.95 -13.47 -23.10
N LEU A 478 9.56 -13.79 -24.25
CA LEU A 478 9.05 -14.78 -25.23
C LEU A 478 9.58 -16.21 -25.00
N ASP A 479 9.95 -16.56 -23.78
CA ASP A 479 10.63 -17.83 -23.51
C ASP A 479 9.67 -19.03 -23.52
N ASN A 480 8.36 -18.82 -23.36
CA ASN A 480 7.35 -19.88 -23.30
C ASN A 480 5.96 -19.39 -23.73
N ILE A 481 5.15 -20.27 -24.33
CA ILE A 481 3.75 -20.01 -24.69
C ILE A 481 2.88 -19.59 -23.49
N THR A 482 3.26 -19.99 -22.27
CA THR A 482 2.59 -19.55 -21.03
C THR A 482 2.70 -18.04 -20.79
N ALA A 483 3.61 -17.33 -21.48
CA ALA A 483 3.74 -15.88 -21.41
C ALA A 483 2.53 -15.13 -22.00
N TYR A 484 1.71 -15.80 -22.82
CA TYR A 484 0.45 -15.25 -23.36
C TYR A 484 -0.75 -15.45 -22.42
N GLY A 485 -0.58 -16.10 -21.27
CA GLY A 485 -1.66 -16.36 -20.32
C GLY A 485 -2.75 -17.31 -20.84
N TYR A 486 -3.92 -17.26 -20.21
CA TYR A 486 -5.04 -18.16 -20.47
C TYR A 486 -6.35 -17.42 -20.79
N GLY A 487 -7.17 -17.99 -21.65
CA GLY A 487 -8.56 -17.55 -21.79
C GLY A 487 -9.35 -17.84 -20.52
N ILE A 488 -9.49 -19.12 -20.22
CA ILE A 488 -10.06 -19.60 -18.97
C ILE A 488 -9.07 -20.62 -18.39
N PHE A 489 -8.53 -20.34 -17.21
CA PHE A 489 -7.77 -21.28 -16.40
C PHE A 489 -8.70 -21.89 -15.36
N ALA A 490 -8.72 -23.22 -15.26
CA ALA A 490 -9.60 -23.96 -14.37
C ALA A 490 -8.84 -25.11 -13.70
N ASP A 491 -8.82 -25.11 -12.36
CA ASP A 491 -8.27 -26.16 -11.52
C ASP A 491 -9.37 -26.67 -10.57
N ASP A 492 -9.72 -27.95 -10.70
CA ASP A 492 -10.85 -28.60 -10.00
C ASP A 492 -12.16 -27.78 -10.05
N ALA A 493 -12.50 -27.25 -11.23
CA ALA A 493 -13.65 -26.37 -11.40
C ALA A 493 -14.62 -26.86 -12.49
N GLU A 494 -15.92 -26.67 -12.26
CA GLU A 494 -16.99 -26.93 -13.22
C GLU A 494 -17.63 -25.61 -13.66
N PHE A 495 -17.72 -25.38 -14.97
CA PHE A 495 -18.25 -24.14 -15.54
C PHE A 495 -18.95 -24.39 -16.86
N ARG A 496 -19.70 -23.41 -17.35
CA ARG A 496 -20.43 -23.50 -18.62
C ARG A 496 -20.07 -22.38 -19.56
N VAL A 497 -19.76 -22.73 -20.81
CA VAL A 497 -19.59 -21.80 -21.92
C VAL A 497 -20.68 -22.07 -22.96
N GLN A 498 -21.41 -21.04 -23.36
CA GLN A 498 -22.48 -21.09 -24.37
C GLN A 498 -22.29 -19.94 -25.35
N ALA A 499 -22.56 -20.22 -26.63
CA ALA A 499 -22.51 -19.21 -27.70
C ALA A 499 -23.67 -18.22 -27.60
#